data_AF-X0Y9A9-F1
#
_entry.id   AF-X0Y9A9-F1
#
_cell.length_a   1.000
_cell.length_b   1.000
_cell.length_c   1.000
_cell.angle_alpha   90.00
_cell.angle_beta   90.00
_cell.angle_gamma   90.00
#
_symmetry.space_group_name_H-M   'P 1'
#
loop_
_entity.id
_entity.type
_entity.pdbx_description
1 polymer ?
#
loop_
_entity_poly.entity_id
_entity_poly.type
_entity_poly.pdbx_seq_one_letter_code
_entity_poly.pdbx_strand_id
1 'polypeptide(L)'
;IGGLTLAYKTGQEEIKWARIKTPLDLRIVLAIPEFALNTKEMRKVLPQKVALPKAIFNLSRSALLVNALQNSDWEVLAEAMEDKLHQPYRTPFIPGIEDMFSKIKKTGLAGIALSGSGPSVVSLTKKGREETISKIMKDAFLNAGITCRTLVLEADLDGTKTVYSI
;
A
#
# COMPACT_ATOMS: atom_id res chain seq x y z
N ILE A 1 -11.74 -13.09 -4.74
CA ILE A 1 -10.46 -13.84 -4.69
C ILE A 1 -9.69 -13.36 -3.47
N GLY A 2 -9.40 -14.21 -2.49
CA GLY A 2 -8.60 -13.82 -1.32
C GLY A 2 -7.09 -13.87 -1.55
N GLY A 3 -6.33 -13.51 -0.52
CA GLY A 3 -4.87 -13.56 -0.46
C GLY A 3 -4.17 -12.41 -1.20
N LEU A 4 -2.85 -12.53 -1.33
CA LEU A 4 -2.05 -11.63 -2.15
C LEU A 4 -2.07 -12.10 -3.61
N THR A 5 -2.52 -11.25 -4.52
CA THR A 5 -2.72 -11.60 -5.92
C THR A 5 -2.05 -10.62 -6.86
N LEU A 6 -1.44 -11.14 -7.92
CA LEU A 6 -0.93 -10.39 -9.05
C LEU A 6 -1.95 -10.45 -10.19
N ALA A 7 -2.51 -9.32 -10.57
CA ALA A 7 -3.41 -9.21 -11.71
C ALA A 7 -2.62 -8.78 -12.95
N TYR A 8 -2.95 -9.39 -14.10
CA TYR A 8 -2.31 -9.07 -15.37
C TYR A 8 -3.31 -9.22 -16.51
N LYS A 9 -3.03 -8.51 -17.60
CA LYS A 9 -3.81 -8.58 -18.83
C LYS A 9 -3.07 -9.43 -19.85
N THR A 10 -3.76 -10.36 -20.49
CA THR A 10 -3.18 -11.23 -21.52
C THR A 10 -3.13 -10.50 -22.87
N GLY A 11 -2.41 -11.07 -23.84
CA GLY A 11 -2.42 -10.56 -25.23
C GLY A 11 -3.79 -10.64 -25.92
N GLN A 12 -4.75 -11.38 -25.35
CA GLN A 12 -6.14 -11.46 -25.80
C GLN A 12 -7.06 -10.50 -25.02
N GLU A 13 -6.49 -9.55 -24.29
CA GLU A 13 -7.19 -8.55 -23.49
C GLU A 13 -7.96 -9.09 -22.26
N GLU A 14 -7.89 -10.40 -22.00
CA GLU A 14 -8.44 -11.02 -20.79
C GLU A 14 -7.67 -10.61 -19.53
N ILE A 15 -8.37 -10.37 -18.42
CA ILE A 15 -7.76 -10.17 -17.11
C ILE A 15 -7.63 -11.51 -16.39
N LYS A 16 -6.40 -11.88 -16.06
CA LYS A 16 -6.06 -13.07 -15.26
C LYS A 16 -5.37 -12.64 -13.98
N TRP A 17 -5.29 -13.57 -13.04
CA TRP A 17 -4.59 -13.35 -11.79
C TRP A 17 -3.84 -14.60 -11.35
N ALA A 18 -2.76 -14.38 -10.61
CA ALA A 18 -2.01 -15.42 -9.93
C ALA A 18 -1.92 -15.07 -8.44
N ARG A 19 -2.12 -16.07 -7.57
CA ARG A 19 -1.92 -15.90 -6.13
C ARG A 19 -0.47 -16.19 -5.78
N ILE A 20 0.10 -15.37 -4.91
CA ILE A 20 1.40 -15.62 -4.29
C ILE A 20 1.22 -16.04 -2.84
N LYS A 21 2.23 -16.70 -2.27
CA LYS A 21 2.25 -17.06 -0.86
C LYS A 21 2.25 -15.78 -0.01
N THR A 22 1.31 -15.70 0.93
CA THR A 22 1.29 -14.63 1.94
C THR A 22 2.17 -15.03 3.12
N PRO A 23 3.13 -14.19 3.57
CA PRO A 23 3.86 -14.44 4.81
C PRO A 23 2.93 -14.53 6.01
N LEU A 24 3.18 -15.50 6.88
CA LEU A 24 2.38 -15.70 8.11
C LEU A 24 2.60 -14.57 9.12
N ASP A 25 3.78 -13.96 9.08
CA ASP A 25 4.17 -12.82 9.89
C ASP A 25 3.92 -11.47 9.19
N LEU A 26 3.22 -11.43 8.05
CA LEU A 26 2.77 -10.18 7.45
C LEU A 26 1.70 -9.53 8.33
N ARG A 27 1.84 -8.21 8.48
CA ARG A 27 0.84 -7.35 9.10
C ARG A 27 0.58 -6.13 8.24
N ILE A 28 -0.69 -5.73 8.24
CA ILE A 28 -1.19 -4.62 7.45
C ILE A 28 -1.69 -3.57 8.43
N VAL A 29 -1.02 -2.42 8.49
CA VAL A 29 -1.49 -1.26 9.26
C VAL A 29 -2.17 -0.30 8.30
N LEU A 30 -3.46 -0.05 8.52
CA LEU A 30 -4.26 0.83 7.68
C LEU A 30 -4.62 2.09 8.46
N ALA A 31 -4.26 3.26 7.93
CA ALA A 31 -4.69 4.56 8.44
C ALA A 31 -5.81 5.11 7.56
N ILE A 32 -6.94 5.41 8.17
CA ILE A 32 -8.16 5.89 7.52
C ILE A 32 -8.45 7.29 8.07
N PRO A 33 -8.06 8.36 7.35
CA PRO A 33 -8.35 9.72 7.77
C PRO A 33 -9.83 10.08 7.58
N GLU A 34 -10.36 10.98 8.39
CA GLU A 34 -11.75 11.46 8.34
C GLU A 34 -11.97 12.52 7.25
N PHE A 35 -11.53 12.22 6.03
CA PHE A 35 -11.90 12.99 4.84
C PHE A 35 -11.92 12.06 3.62
N ALA A 36 -12.54 12.53 2.54
CA ALA A 36 -12.64 11.79 1.30
C ALA A 36 -12.00 12.57 0.15
N LEU A 37 -11.37 11.83 -0.76
CA LEU A 37 -10.98 12.33 -2.06
C LEU A 37 -11.86 11.70 -3.13
N ASN A 38 -12.16 12.45 -4.18
CA ASN A 38 -12.91 11.92 -5.29
C ASN A 38 -12.02 10.98 -6.12
N THR A 39 -12.35 9.69 -6.17
CA THR A 39 -11.60 8.66 -6.90
C THR A 39 -11.45 8.97 -8.39
N LYS A 40 -12.45 9.60 -9.03
CA LYS A 40 -12.36 9.99 -10.45
C LYS A 40 -11.33 11.10 -10.64
N GLU A 41 -11.31 12.09 -9.77
CA GLU A 41 -10.31 13.17 -9.82
C GLU A 41 -8.89 12.64 -9.56
N MET A 42 -8.73 11.74 -8.58
CA MET A 42 -7.43 11.09 -8.29
C MET A 42 -6.92 10.14 -9.38
N ARG A 43 -7.77 9.76 -10.33
CA ARG A 43 -7.33 9.07 -11.56
C ARG A 43 -6.87 10.05 -12.64
N LYS A 44 -7.47 11.25 -12.71
CA LYS A 44 -7.13 12.29 -13.70
C LYS A 44 -5.80 12.97 -13.42
N VAL A 45 -5.35 13.01 -12.16
CA VAL A 45 -4.05 13.62 -11.80
C VAL A 45 -2.85 12.82 -12.32
N LEU A 46 -3.04 11.58 -12.74
CA LEU A 46 -1.97 10.76 -13.30
C LEU A 46 -1.65 11.20 -14.73
N PRO A 47 -0.37 11.33 -15.09
CA PRO A 47 0.00 11.71 -16.45
C PRO A 47 -0.32 10.58 -17.43
N GLN A 48 -0.65 10.93 -18.67
CA GLN A 48 -0.85 9.95 -19.74
C GLN A 48 0.45 9.27 -20.19
N LYS A 49 1.60 9.90 -19.96
CA LYS A 49 2.92 9.40 -20.32
C LYS A 49 3.88 9.61 -19.16
N VAL A 50 4.80 8.66 -18.99
CA VAL A 50 5.87 8.73 -17.99
C VAL A 50 7.21 8.55 -18.67
N ALA A 51 8.24 9.17 -18.10
CA ALA A 51 9.60 8.99 -18.59
C ALA A 51 10.03 7.53 -18.39
N LEU A 52 10.73 6.96 -19.38
CA LEU A 52 11.20 5.58 -19.34
C LEU A 52 11.97 5.23 -18.04
N PRO A 53 12.85 6.09 -17.50
CA PRO A 53 13.52 5.81 -16.22
C PRO A 53 12.56 5.60 -15.04
N LYS A 54 11.42 6.30 -15.01
CA LYS A 54 10.39 6.09 -13.97
C LYS A 54 9.69 4.76 -14.14
N ALA A 55 9.40 4.37 -15.39
CA ALA A 55 8.79 3.08 -15.69
C ALA A 55 9.73 1.92 -15.31
N ILE A 56 11.02 2.00 -15.68
CA ILE A 56 12.05 1.03 -15.30
C ILE A 56 12.16 0.92 -13.78
N PHE A 57 12.21 2.05 -13.07
CA PHE A 57 12.25 2.07 -11.63
C PHE A 57 11.07 1.29 -11.03
N ASN A 58 9.85 1.63 -11.40
CA ASN A 58 8.65 0.97 -10.86
C ASN A 58 8.49 -0.50 -11.25
N LEU A 59 8.97 -0.89 -12.43
CA LEU A 59 9.04 -2.30 -12.82
C LEU A 59 9.95 -3.07 -11.87
N SER A 60 11.13 -2.52 -11.54
CA SER A 60 12.04 -3.12 -10.57
C SER A 60 11.41 -3.22 -9.17
N ARG A 61 10.67 -2.19 -8.73
CA ARG A 61 9.99 -2.16 -7.42
C ARG A 61 8.90 -3.23 -7.34
N SER A 62 8.14 -3.40 -8.41
CA SER A 62 7.09 -4.43 -8.48
C SER A 62 7.68 -5.83 -8.37
N ALA A 63 8.76 -6.12 -9.10
CA ALA A 63 9.46 -7.40 -9.00
C ALA A 63 10.09 -7.61 -7.61
N LEU A 64 10.71 -6.58 -7.04
CA LEU A 64 11.30 -6.64 -5.71
C LEU A 64 10.24 -6.87 -4.63
N LEU A 65 9.06 -6.26 -4.73
CA LEU A 65 7.97 -6.45 -3.76
C LEU A 65 7.45 -7.88 -3.77
N VAL A 66 7.29 -8.48 -4.95
CA VAL A 66 6.92 -9.89 -5.07
C VAL A 66 7.98 -10.78 -4.41
N ASN A 67 9.25 -10.54 -4.70
CA ASN A 67 10.36 -11.30 -4.10
C ASN A 67 10.41 -11.14 -2.57
N ALA A 68 10.28 -9.91 -2.08
CA ALA A 68 10.31 -9.58 -0.66
C ALA A 68 9.21 -10.31 0.10
N LEU A 69 7.98 -10.25 -0.43
CA LEU A 69 6.82 -10.92 0.18
C LEU A 69 6.92 -12.44 0.09
N GLN A 70 7.37 -13.02 -1.02
CA GLN A 70 7.48 -14.49 -1.10
C GLN A 70 8.56 -15.06 -0.16
N ASN A 71 9.63 -14.32 0.08
CA ASN A 71 10.74 -14.73 0.94
C ASN A 71 10.65 -14.21 2.37
N SER A 72 9.62 -13.41 2.70
CA SER A 72 9.52 -12.71 3.99
C SER A 72 10.77 -11.86 4.29
N ASP A 73 11.34 -11.26 3.24
CA ASP A 73 12.47 -10.34 3.33
C ASP A 73 11.95 -8.95 3.66
N TRP A 74 11.89 -8.67 4.96
CA TRP A 74 11.37 -7.43 5.51
C TRP A 74 12.36 -6.26 5.38
N GLU A 75 13.65 -6.53 5.15
CA GLU A 75 14.69 -5.49 5.08
C GLU A 75 14.54 -4.65 3.81
N VAL A 76 14.20 -5.28 2.70
CA VAL A 76 14.00 -4.60 1.41
C VAL A 76 12.58 -4.06 1.21
N LEU A 77 11.64 -4.36 2.10
CA LEU A 77 10.22 -4.04 1.92
C LEU A 77 9.96 -2.53 1.75
N ALA A 78 10.66 -1.70 2.51
CA ALA A 78 10.56 -0.25 2.40
C ALA A 78 10.96 0.25 1.01
N GLU A 79 12.07 -0.27 0.48
CA GLU A 79 12.56 0.06 -0.87
C GLU A 79 11.64 -0.53 -1.95
N ALA A 80 11.08 -1.71 -1.72
CA ALA A 80 10.20 -2.42 -2.65
C ALA A 80 8.84 -1.72 -2.84
N MET A 81 8.36 -1.01 -1.82
CA MET A 81 7.09 -0.27 -1.86
C MET A 81 7.24 1.18 -2.38
N GLU A 82 8.44 1.60 -2.81
CA GLU A 82 8.60 2.90 -3.44
C GLU A 82 7.86 2.99 -4.79
N ASP A 83 7.30 4.17 -5.06
CA ASP A 83 6.50 4.40 -6.27
C ASP A 83 6.77 5.78 -6.86
N LYS A 84 7.12 5.81 -8.16
CA LYS A 84 7.29 7.04 -8.94
C LYS A 84 6.18 7.26 -9.99
N LEU A 85 5.22 6.34 -10.10
CA LEU A 85 4.16 6.36 -11.11
C LEU A 85 2.82 6.87 -10.55
N HIS A 86 2.50 6.65 -9.28
CA HIS A 86 1.20 7.06 -8.72
C HIS A 86 1.34 8.02 -7.54
N GLN A 87 2.11 7.65 -6.52
CA GLN A 87 2.20 8.38 -5.25
C GLN A 87 2.60 9.85 -5.43
N PRO A 88 3.65 10.21 -6.19
CA PRO A 88 4.07 11.61 -6.30
C PRO A 88 3.00 12.54 -6.87
N TYR A 89 2.04 12.00 -7.64
CA TYR A 89 0.95 12.75 -8.25
C TYR A 89 -0.29 12.85 -7.35
N ARG A 90 -0.38 12.04 -6.30
CA ARG A 90 -1.54 11.96 -5.39
C ARG A 90 -1.24 12.46 -3.98
N THR A 91 0.00 12.33 -3.50
CA THR A 91 0.41 12.78 -2.17
C THR A 91 0.17 14.27 -1.92
N PRO A 92 0.29 15.21 -2.90
CA PRO A 92 0.01 16.62 -2.64
C PRO A 92 -1.43 16.92 -2.19
N PHE A 93 -2.37 16.00 -2.42
CA PHE A 93 -3.78 16.15 -2.04
C PHE A 93 -4.10 15.59 -0.65
N ILE A 94 -3.11 15.07 0.09
CA ILE A 94 -3.31 14.38 1.37
C ILE A 94 -2.42 15.06 2.42
N PRO A 95 -2.96 15.93 3.28
CA PRO A 95 -2.17 16.59 4.31
C PRO A 95 -1.48 15.60 5.26
N GLY A 96 -0.25 15.90 5.66
CA GLY A 96 0.55 15.08 6.57
C GLY A 96 1.20 13.83 5.95
N ILE A 97 0.92 13.49 4.69
CA ILE A 97 1.39 12.24 4.10
C ILE A 97 2.90 12.19 3.85
N GLU A 98 3.53 13.29 3.46
CA GLU A 98 4.97 13.32 3.17
C GLU A 98 5.79 13.11 4.45
N ASP A 99 5.38 13.75 5.55
CA ASP A 99 5.94 13.54 6.89
C ASP A 99 5.75 12.08 7.33
N MET A 100 4.55 11.52 7.12
CA MET A 100 4.25 10.12 7.42
C MET A 100 5.19 9.18 6.66
N PHE A 101 5.33 9.34 5.34
CA PHE A 101 6.15 8.48 4.50
C PHE A 101 7.62 8.58 4.89
N SER A 102 8.10 9.81 5.15
CA SER A 102 9.47 10.07 5.60
C SER A 102 9.75 9.38 6.94
N LYS A 103 8.85 9.50 7.92
CA LYS A 103 9.01 8.88 9.24
C LYS A 103 9.00 7.36 9.15
N ILE A 104 8.06 6.77 8.42
CA ILE A 104 8.01 5.31 8.24
C ILE A 104 9.27 4.80 7.55
N LYS A 105 9.71 5.44 6.46
CA LYS A 105 10.95 5.06 5.76
C LYS A 105 12.16 5.09 6.68
N LYS A 106 12.29 6.13 7.52
CA LYS A 106 13.40 6.26 8.50
C LYS A 106 13.42 5.15 9.56
N THR A 107 12.30 4.50 9.83
CA THR A 107 12.30 3.36 10.78
C THR A 107 13.02 2.15 10.21
N GLY A 108 12.98 1.95 8.88
CA GLY A 108 13.41 0.70 8.24
C GLY A 108 12.55 -0.52 8.59
N LEU A 109 11.41 -0.34 9.29
CA LEU A 109 10.59 -1.44 9.81
C LEU A 109 9.42 -1.83 8.89
N ALA A 110 9.09 -0.98 7.91
CA ALA A 110 7.88 -1.16 7.11
C ALA A 110 8.00 -0.47 5.74
N GLY A 111 7.25 -1.00 4.78
CA GLY A 111 6.90 -0.26 3.57
C GLY A 111 5.57 0.47 3.76
N ILE A 112 5.36 1.54 3.00
CA ILE A 112 4.18 2.40 3.09
C ILE A 112 3.73 2.83 1.71
N ALA A 113 2.42 2.82 1.50
CA ALA A 113 1.82 3.25 0.26
C ALA A 113 0.42 3.83 0.44
N LEU A 114 -0.08 4.53 -0.59
CA LEU A 114 -1.50 4.84 -0.67
C LEU A 114 -2.31 3.55 -0.82
N SER A 115 -3.39 3.41 -0.05
CA SER A 115 -4.36 2.33 -0.26
C SER A 115 -5.27 2.73 -1.42
N GLY A 116 -5.07 2.08 -2.57
CA GLY A 116 -5.81 2.38 -3.80
C GLY A 116 -5.57 3.82 -4.29
N SER A 117 -6.63 4.63 -4.37
CA SER A 117 -6.53 6.05 -4.72
C SER A 117 -6.26 6.98 -3.55
N GLY A 118 -6.23 6.46 -2.31
CA GLY A 118 -6.27 7.29 -1.11
C GLY A 118 -7.69 7.81 -0.79
N PRO A 119 -7.85 8.57 0.30
CA PRO A 119 -6.78 9.11 1.15
C PRO A 119 -6.27 8.13 2.22
N SER A 120 -6.84 6.94 2.33
CA SER A 120 -6.32 5.91 3.23
C SER A 120 -4.89 5.50 2.85
N VAL A 121 -4.08 5.23 3.86
CA VAL A 121 -2.68 4.84 3.72
C VAL A 121 -2.50 3.46 4.31
N VAL A 122 -1.78 2.59 3.60
CA VAL A 122 -1.47 1.24 4.03
C VAL A 122 0.02 1.10 4.27
N SER A 123 0.40 0.46 5.37
CA SER A 123 1.76 0.06 5.66
C SER A 123 1.83 -1.44 5.83
N LEU A 124 2.80 -2.07 5.16
CA LEU A 124 3.11 -3.48 5.29
C LEU A 124 4.32 -3.63 6.20
N THR A 125 4.24 -4.50 7.20
CA THR A 125 5.31 -4.71 8.17
C THR A 125 5.31 -6.14 8.68
N LYS A 126 6.40 -6.52 9.36
CA LYS A 126 6.51 -7.76 10.09
C LYS A 126 5.72 -7.68 11.40
N LYS A 127 5.12 -8.79 11.82
CA LYS A 127 4.50 -8.97 13.15
C LYS A 127 5.43 -8.48 14.28
N GLY A 128 4.87 -7.73 15.22
CA GLY A 128 5.54 -7.09 16.34
C GLY A 128 5.92 -5.62 16.13
N ARG A 129 5.59 -5.01 14.99
CA ARG A 129 5.90 -3.59 14.66
C ARG A 129 4.65 -2.71 14.55
N GLU A 130 3.46 -3.30 14.62
CA GLU A 130 2.19 -2.69 14.23
C GLU A 130 1.85 -1.45 15.07
N GLU A 131 2.14 -1.48 16.37
CA GLU A 131 1.88 -0.35 17.28
C GLU A 131 2.73 0.87 16.95
N THR A 132 4.02 0.69 16.69
CA THR A 132 4.93 1.77 16.31
C THR A 132 4.48 2.41 15.00
N ILE A 133 4.16 1.59 14.00
CA ILE A 133 3.69 2.06 12.69
C ILE A 133 2.34 2.79 12.84
N SER A 134 1.40 2.22 13.59
CA SER A 134 0.08 2.83 13.83
C SER A 134 0.20 4.20 14.49
N LYS A 135 1.09 4.33 15.49
CA LYS A 135 1.33 5.60 16.16
C LYS A 135 1.87 6.65 15.20
N ILE A 136 2.89 6.33 14.41
CA ILE A 136 3.47 7.25 13.43
C ILE A 136 2.41 7.73 12.43
N MET A 137 1.60 6.81 11.89
CA MET A 137 0.56 7.16 10.92
C MET A 137 -0.54 8.03 11.53
N LYS A 138 -0.98 7.72 12.76
CA LYS A 138 -1.99 8.51 13.47
C LYS A 138 -1.49 9.91 13.80
N ASP A 139 -0.28 10.01 14.35
CA ASP A 139 0.33 11.28 14.76
C ASP A 139 0.55 12.20 13.55
N ALA A 140 0.97 11.66 12.40
CA ALA A 140 1.18 12.45 11.18
C ALA A 140 -0.12 13.09 10.66
N PHE A 141 -1.25 12.37 10.66
CA PHE A 141 -2.53 12.97 10.31
C PHE A 141 -3.02 13.97 11.36
N LEU A 142 -2.88 13.63 12.65
CA LEU A 142 -3.28 14.52 13.75
C LEU A 142 -2.53 15.86 13.71
N ASN A 143 -1.22 15.83 13.45
CA ASN A 143 -0.40 17.03 13.29
C ASN A 143 -0.81 17.89 12.07
N ALA A 144 -1.45 17.28 11.07
CA ALA A 144 -2.05 17.97 9.94
C ALA A 144 -3.50 18.44 10.22
N GLY A 145 -3.98 18.31 11.46
CA GLY A 145 -5.34 18.69 11.86
C GLY A 145 -6.42 17.71 11.41
N ILE A 146 -6.04 16.47 11.06
CA ILE A 146 -6.96 15.45 10.52
C ILE A 146 -7.11 14.31 11.53
N THR A 147 -8.34 14.06 11.98
CA THR A 147 -8.66 12.86 12.75
C THR A 147 -8.46 11.62 11.88
N CYS A 148 -7.89 10.56 12.45
CA CYS A 148 -7.61 9.33 11.74
C CYS A 148 -7.83 8.11 12.63
N ARG A 149 -8.45 7.08 12.06
CA ARG A 149 -8.53 5.74 12.66
C ARG A 149 -7.46 4.84 12.07
N THR A 150 -6.75 4.12 12.93
CA THR A 150 -5.81 3.08 12.53
C THR A 150 -6.38 1.69 12.79
N LEU A 151 -6.11 0.74 11.89
CA LEU A 151 -6.49 -0.65 12.00
C LEU A 151 -5.25 -1.52 11.80
N VAL A 152 -5.09 -2.54 12.64
CA VAL A 152 -4.08 -3.59 12.45
C VAL A 152 -4.81 -4.83 11.94
N LEU A 153 -4.41 -5.29 10.75
CA LEU A 153 -5.12 -6.30 9.99
C LEU A 153 -4.16 -7.41 9.54
N GLU A 154 -4.76 -8.58 9.28
CA GLU A 154 -4.15 -9.68 8.54
C GLU A 154 -4.76 -9.75 7.14
N ALA A 155 -4.07 -10.41 6.21
CA ALA A 155 -4.61 -10.63 4.88
C ALA A 155 -5.73 -11.67 4.93
N ASP A 156 -6.92 -11.33 4.41
CA ASP A 156 -7.97 -12.30 4.17
C ASP A 156 -7.54 -13.25 3.03
N LEU A 157 -7.27 -14.51 3.36
CA LEU A 157 -6.78 -15.52 2.40
C LEU A 157 -7.89 -16.16 1.58
N ASP A 158 -9.12 -16.11 2.08
CA ASP A 158 -10.26 -16.80 1.50
C ASP A 158 -10.99 -15.91 0.50
N GLY A 159 -11.15 -14.64 0.84
CA GLY A 159 -12.00 -13.70 0.13
C GLY A 159 -13.48 -14.02 0.34
N THR A 160 -14.29 -13.74 -0.68
CA THR A 160 -15.75 -13.89 -0.59
C THR A 160 -16.16 -15.32 -0.27
N LYS A 161 -16.93 -15.49 0.81
CA LYS A 161 -17.56 -16.73 1.25
C LYS A 161 -19.07 -16.52 1.40
N THR A 162 -19.86 -17.54 1.06
CA THR A 162 -21.28 -17.58 1.44
C THR A 162 -21.37 -18.01 2.90
N VAL A 163 -21.96 -17.17 3.74
CA VAL A 163 -22.20 -17.48 5.16
C VAL A 163 -23.68 -17.73 5.34
N TYR A 164 -24.05 -18.95 5.74
CA TYR A 164 -25.42 -19.27 6.12
C TYR A 164 -25.60 -18.90 7.59
N SER A 165 -26.56 -18.01 7.88
CA SER A 165 -27.02 -17.81 9.26
C SER A 165 -28.02 -18.93 9.57
N ILE A 166 -27.70 -19.76 10.57
CA ILE A 166 -28.62 -20.76 11.13
C ILE A 166 -29.51 -20.07 12.15
#